data_AF-A0AAD5J9R8-F1
#
_entry.id   AF-A0AAD5J9R8-F1
#
_cell.length_a   1.000
_cell.length_b   1.000
_cell.length_c   1.000
_cell.angle_alpha   90.00
_cell.angle_beta   90.00
_cell.angle_gamma   90.00
#
_symmetry.space_group_name_H-M   'P 1'
#
loop_
_entity.id
_entity.type
_entity.pdbx_description
1 polymer ?
#
loop_
_entity_poly.entity_id
_entity_poly.type
_entity_poly.pdbx_seq_one_letter_code
_entity_poly.pdbx_strand_id
1 'polypeptide(L)'
;MVYQILDTISLSLPRWDQEVYNPPTDTLLIHAAAFECGVRLPFHPTLRRVVVALGLAPLQISLGLWKHLTGFLVLWKEQCERDGLERGPSFDELQYVF
;
A
#
# COMPACT_ATOMS: atom_id res chain seq x y z
N MET A 1 4.68 -3.32 15.55
CA MET A 1 3.27 -3.60 15.20
C MET A 1 3.24 -4.38 13.89
N VAL A 2 3.00 -5.70 13.97
CA VAL A 2 3.06 -6.61 12.81
C VAL A 2 1.79 -6.42 11.97
N TYR A 3 1.93 -6.22 10.65
CA TYR A 3 0.80 -6.29 9.73
C TYR A 3 0.62 -7.72 9.30
N GLN A 4 -0.26 -8.44 9.96
CA GLN A 4 -0.83 -9.65 9.40
C GLN A 4 -2.17 -9.27 8.77
N ILE A 5 -2.29 -9.49 7.47
CA ILE A 5 -3.61 -9.67 6.87
C ILE A 5 -4.07 -11.01 7.45
N LEU A 6 -5.08 -10.98 8.32
CA LEU A 6 -5.64 -12.19 8.91
C LEU A 6 -6.13 -13.08 7.76
N ASP A 7 -5.96 -14.41 7.88
CA ASP A 7 -6.49 -15.37 6.91
C ASP A 7 -8.03 -15.29 6.77
N THR A 8 -8.69 -14.54 7.66
CA THR A 8 -10.11 -14.22 7.63
C THR A 8 -10.48 -13.08 6.69
N ILE A 9 -9.52 -12.29 6.19
CA ILE A 9 -9.80 -11.18 5.27
C ILE A 9 -9.95 -11.76 3.86
N SER A 10 -11.18 -12.02 3.45
CA SER A 10 -11.51 -12.48 2.11
C SER A 10 -11.30 -11.34 1.09
N LEU A 11 -10.40 -11.55 0.13
CA LEU A 11 -10.26 -10.67 -1.02
C LEU A 11 -11.41 -10.96 -2.00
N SER A 12 -12.27 -9.97 -2.22
CA SER A 12 -13.38 -10.07 -3.17
C SER A 12 -13.35 -8.89 -4.12
N LEU A 13 -13.68 -9.15 -5.39
CA LEU A 13 -14.01 -8.07 -6.31
C LEU A 13 -15.42 -7.58 -5.95
N PRO A 14 -15.65 -6.25 -5.94
CA PRO A 14 -16.98 -5.72 -5.68
C PRO A 14 -17.97 -6.30 -6.69
N ARG A 15 -19.13 -6.72 -6.19
CA ARG A 15 -20.25 -7.11 -7.06
C ARG A 15 -20.83 -5.86 -7.72
N TRP A 16 -21.51 -6.05 -8.86
CA TRP A 16 -22.03 -4.94 -9.68
C TRP A 16 -23.07 -4.08 -8.94
N ASP A 17 -23.68 -4.64 -7.89
CA ASP A 17 -24.70 -4.02 -7.03
C ASP A 17 -24.13 -3.46 -5.72
N GLN A 18 -22.82 -3.55 -5.51
CA GLN A 18 -22.19 -3.19 -4.24
C GLN A 18 -21.64 -1.76 -4.27
N GLU A 19 -22.10 -0.93 -3.34
CA GLU A 19 -21.61 0.44 -3.19
C GLU A 19 -20.16 0.45 -2.70
N VAL A 20 -19.23 0.79 -3.60
CA VAL A 20 -17.77 0.77 -3.35
C VAL A 20 -17.34 1.76 -2.25
N TYR A 21 -18.17 2.76 -1.94
CA TYR A 21 -17.90 3.74 -0.86
C TYR A 21 -18.36 3.29 0.52
N ASN A 22 -19.08 2.16 0.64
CA ASN A 22 -19.51 1.60 1.92
C ASN A 22 -19.17 0.10 2.00
N PRO A 23 -17.88 -0.27 2.12
CA PRO A 23 -17.49 -1.66 2.23
C PRO A 23 -18.09 -2.33 3.48
N PRO A 24 -18.34 -3.65 3.42
CA PRO A 24 -18.64 -4.42 4.62
C PRO A 24 -17.53 -4.28 5.67
N THR A 25 -17.90 -4.42 6.95
CA THR A 25 -16.94 -4.48 8.06
C THR A 25 -15.87 -5.55 7.76
N ASP A 26 -14.61 -5.24 8.08
CA ASP A 26 -13.43 -6.08 7.83
C ASP A 26 -13.05 -6.29 6.35
N THR A 27 -13.63 -5.51 5.43
CA THR A 27 -13.27 -5.54 4.01
C THR A 27 -12.40 -4.33 3.64
N LEU A 28 -11.26 -4.59 3.01
CA LEU A 28 -10.37 -3.55 2.47
C LEU A 28 -10.58 -3.45 0.95
N LEU A 29 -11.05 -2.31 0.48
CA LEU A 29 -11.19 -2.04 -0.95
C LEU A 29 -9.92 -1.40 -1.53
N ILE A 30 -9.51 -1.88 -2.70
CA ILE A 30 -8.41 -1.32 -3.48
C ILE A 30 -8.79 -1.32 -4.96
N HIS A 31 -8.37 -0.28 -5.69
CA HIS A 31 -8.49 -0.29 -7.14
C HIS A 31 -7.67 -1.43 -7.75
N ALA A 32 -8.27 -2.24 -8.64
CA ALA A 32 -7.55 -3.31 -9.34
C ALA A 32 -6.34 -2.77 -10.13
N ALA A 33 -6.46 -1.58 -10.71
CA ALA A 33 -5.35 -0.91 -11.40
C ALA A 33 -4.14 -0.57 -10.48
N ALA A 34 -4.30 -0.61 -9.15
CA ALA A 34 -3.17 -0.46 -8.24
C ALA A 34 -2.16 -1.62 -8.38
N PHE A 35 -2.62 -2.83 -8.75
CA PHE A 35 -1.74 -3.97 -9.01
C PHE A 35 -0.86 -3.74 -10.24
N GLU A 36 -1.36 -3.04 -11.25
CA GLU A 36 -0.60 -2.61 -12.43
C GLU A 36 0.44 -1.54 -12.07
N CYS A 37 0.18 -0.76 -11.01
CA CYS A 37 1.12 0.20 -10.44
C CYS A 37 2.17 -0.47 -9.53
N GLY A 38 2.24 -1.81 -9.51
CA GLY A 38 3.25 -2.56 -8.74
C GLY A 38 2.85 -2.84 -7.30
N VAL A 39 1.64 -2.48 -6.87
CA VAL A 39 1.14 -2.84 -5.54
C VAL A 39 0.95 -4.36 -5.47
N ARG A 40 1.29 -4.96 -4.34
CA ARG A 40 1.14 -6.39 -4.07
C ARG A 40 0.49 -6.58 -2.71
N LEU A 41 -0.22 -7.71 -2.55
CA LEU A 41 -0.82 -8.13 -1.29
C LEU A 41 -0.06 -9.36 -0.75
N PRO A 42 0.16 -9.45 0.58
CA PRO A 42 -0.10 -8.40 1.57
C PRO A 42 0.74 -7.13 1.29
N PHE A 43 0.25 -5.96 1.67
CA PHE A 43 0.99 -4.72 1.39
C PHE A 43 2.38 -4.76 2.00
N HIS A 44 3.34 -4.19 1.27
CA HIS A 44 4.65 -3.90 1.81
C HIS A 44 4.50 -3.08 3.12
N PRO A 45 5.23 -3.40 4.21
CA PRO A 45 5.06 -2.74 5.49
C PRO A 45 5.18 -1.20 5.44
N THR A 46 5.99 -0.68 4.53
CA THR A 46 6.10 0.77 4.32
C THR A 46 4.85 1.37 3.65
N LEU A 47 4.26 0.70 2.66
CA LEU A 47 3.01 1.18 2.04
C LEU A 47 1.90 1.25 3.09
N ARG A 48 1.79 0.22 3.95
CA ARG A 48 0.82 0.25 5.06
C ARG A 48 1.07 1.42 6.00
N ARG A 49 2.32 1.68 6.37
CA ARG A 49 2.71 2.80 7.23
C ARG A 49 2.28 4.14 6.62
N VAL A 50 2.54 4.35 5.34
CA VAL A 50 2.10 5.56 4.60
C VAL A 50 0.58 5.72 4.66
N VAL A 51 -0.17 4.68 4.28
CA VAL A 51 -1.64 4.71 4.25
C VAL A 51 -2.21 5.07 5.63
N VAL A 52 -1.68 4.45 6.69
CA VAL A 52 -2.07 4.73 8.08
C VAL A 52 -1.71 6.16 8.50
N ALA A 53 -0.51 6.65 8.16
CA ALA A 53 -0.08 8.00 8.53
C ALA A 53 -0.87 9.10 7.81
N LEU A 54 -1.30 8.85 6.58
CA LEU A 54 -2.17 9.76 5.84
C LEU A 54 -3.63 9.71 6.32
N GLY A 55 -4.01 8.71 7.13
CA GLY A 55 -5.40 8.49 7.53
C GLY A 55 -6.32 8.16 6.35
N LEU A 56 -5.77 7.63 5.26
CA LEU A 56 -6.49 7.32 4.04
C LEU A 56 -6.76 5.82 3.92
N ALA A 57 -7.90 5.45 3.34
CA ALA A 57 -8.11 4.09 2.85
C ALA A 57 -7.33 3.87 1.54
N PRO A 58 -6.91 2.63 1.20
CA PRO A 58 -6.20 2.36 -0.05
C PRO A 58 -6.94 2.81 -1.32
N LEU A 59 -8.28 2.79 -1.29
CA LEU A 59 -9.13 3.28 -2.37
C LEU A 59 -9.01 4.80 -2.58
N GLN A 60 -8.68 5.56 -1.54
CA GLN A 60 -8.54 7.02 -1.62
C GLN A 60 -7.18 7.44 -2.21
N ILE A 61 -6.24 6.51 -2.37
CA ILE A 61 -4.93 6.78 -2.95
C ILE A 61 -5.03 6.69 -4.47
N SER A 62 -4.59 7.76 -5.14
CA SER A 62 -4.57 7.83 -6.60
C SER A 62 -3.61 6.78 -7.19
N LEU A 63 -3.91 6.30 -8.40
CA LEU A 63 -3.03 5.36 -9.11
C LEU A 63 -1.62 5.94 -9.34
N GLY A 64 -1.53 7.25 -9.58
CA GLY A 64 -0.26 7.95 -9.69
C GLY A 64 0.56 7.84 -8.41
N LEU A 65 -0.07 8.05 -7.25
CA LEU A 65 0.62 7.94 -5.96
C LEU A 65 1.05 6.49 -5.66
N TRP A 66 0.22 5.50 -6.01
CA TRP A 66 0.63 4.09 -5.91
C TRP A 66 1.89 3.80 -6.70
N LYS A 67 1.96 4.26 -7.95
CA LYS A 67 3.13 4.07 -8.83
C LYS A 67 4.39 4.75 -8.30
N HIS A 68 4.27 5.95 -7.73
CA HIS A 68 5.42 6.65 -7.13
C HIS A 68 5.91 5.94 -5.88
N LEU A 69 5.01 5.52 -4.98
CA LEU A 69 5.38 4.82 -3.76
C LEU A 69 6.04 3.47 -4.04
N THR A 70 5.51 2.68 -4.97
CA THR A 70 6.11 1.39 -5.33
C THR A 70 7.47 1.57 -6.00
N GLY A 71 7.59 2.53 -6.92
CA GLY A 71 8.87 2.88 -7.54
C GLY A 71 9.91 3.33 -6.53
N PHE A 72 9.53 4.22 -5.59
CA PHE A 72 10.40 4.65 -4.51
C PHE A 72 10.90 3.47 -3.66
N LEU A 73 10.03 2.52 -3.31
CA LEU A 73 10.42 1.35 -2.51
C LEU A 73 11.41 0.43 -3.24
N VAL A 74 11.28 0.28 -4.55
CA VAL A 74 12.25 -0.49 -5.36
C VAL A 74 13.61 0.20 -5.33
N LEU A 75 13.66 1.51 -5.63
CA LEU A 75 14.90 2.28 -5.61
C LEU A 75 15.54 2.32 -4.22
N TRP A 76 14.72 2.44 -3.17
CA TRP A 76 15.16 2.39 -1.79
C TRP A 76 15.85 1.08 -1.45
N LYS A 77 15.22 -0.03 -1.86
CA LYS A 77 15.77 -1.37 -1.66
C LYS A 77 17.11 -1.52 -2.39
N GLU A 78 17.19 -1.12 -3.66
CA GLU A 78 18.43 -1.18 -4.44
C GLU A 78 19.55 -0.35 -3.81
N GLN A 79 19.24 0.84 -3.30
CA GLN A 79 20.22 1.68 -2.62
C GLN A 79 20.70 1.05 -1.31
N CYS A 80 19.78 0.53 -0.49
CA CYS A 80 20.12 -0.17 0.74
C CYS A 80 21.04 -1.38 0.48
N GLU A 81 20.74 -2.18 -0.55
CA GLU A 81 21.57 -3.32 -0.95
C GLU A 81 22.99 -2.89 -1.36
N ARG A 82 23.13 -1.77 -2.09
CA ARG A 82 24.44 -1.20 -2.46
C ARG A 82 25.24 -0.74 -1.24
N ASP A 83 24.55 -0.20 -0.24
CA ASP A 83 25.16 0.32 0.99
C ASP A 83 25.36 -0.78 2.06
N GLY A 84 24.94 -2.03 1.80
CA GLY A 84 25.01 -3.13 2.77
C GLY A 84 24.06 -2.96 3.96
N LEU A 85 22.95 -2.26 3.77
CA LEU A 85 21.93 -1.96 4.78
C LEU A 85 20.66 -2.78 4.53
N GLU A 86 20.00 -3.23 5.59
CA GLU A 86 18.65 -3.81 5.52
C GLU A 86 17.67 -2.99 6.36
N ARG A 87 17.12 -1.92 5.78
CA ARG A 87 16.08 -1.11 6.43
C ARG A 87 15.07 -0.56 5.44
N GLY A 88 13.85 -0.34 5.93
CA GLY A 88 12.88 0.49 5.23
C GLY A 88 13.14 1.99 5.43
N PRO A 89 12.53 2.85 4.60
CA PRO A 89 12.58 4.29 4.77
C PRO A 89 11.80 4.69 6.04
N SER A 90 12.28 5.74 6.70
CA SER A 90 11.59 6.41 7.81
C SER A 90 10.46 7.30 7.27
N PHE A 91 9.59 7.78 8.15
CA PHE A 91 8.57 8.76 7.75
C PHE A 91 9.17 10.09 7.30
N ASP A 92 10.27 10.53 7.92
CA ASP A 92 10.97 11.74 7.50
C ASP A 92 11.58 11.58 6.09
N GLU A 93 11.99 10.37 5.72
CA GLU A 93 12.49 10.11 4.37
C GLU A 93 11.34 10.02 3.34
N LEU A 94 10.18 9.54 3.79
CA LEU A 94 8.96 9.47 2.98
C LEU A 94 8.35 10.85 2.70
N GLN A 95 8.62 11.86 3.53
CA GLN A 95 8.06 13.22 3.33
C GLN A 95 8.50 13.84 1.99
N TYR A 96 9.64 13.43 1.45
CA TYR A 96 10.16 13.92 0.17
C TYR A 96 9.51 13.25 -1.06
N VAL A 97 8.61 12.28 -0.84
CA VAL A 97 7.90 11.55 -1.90
C VAL A 97 6.52 12.17 -2.17
N PHE A 98 6.02 13.02 -1.26
CA PHE A 98 4.70 13.68 -1.36
C PHE A 98 4.82 15.18 -1.63
#